data_AF-A0A963VP72-F1
#
_entry.id   AF-A0A963VP72-F1
#
_cell.length_a   1.000
_cell.length_b   1.000
_cell.length_c   1.000
_cell.angle_alpha   90.00
_cell.angle_beta   90.00
_cell.angle_gamma   90.00
#
_symmetry.space_group_name_H-M   'P 1'
#
loop_
_entity.id
_entity.type
_entity.pdbx_description
1 polymer ?
#
loop_
_entity_poly.entity_id
_entity_poly.type
_entity_poly.pdbx_seq_one_letter_code
_entity_poly.pdbx_strand_id
1 'polypeptide(L)' 'MSGQGKLKVVINKPACCGYGVCAEICPDVYKLDENGIVYVDDEIVPAGMEELAQEGADACPQNALKLVEA' A
#
# COMPACT_ATOMS: atom_id res chain seq x y z
N MET A 1 17.45 16.17 7.23
CA MET A 1 16.79 15.50 6.10
C MET A 1 15.79 14.50 6.70
N SER A 2 14.62 14.97 7.13
CA SER A 2 13.67 14.14 7.86
C SER A 2 12.38 14.06 7.04
N GLY A 3 12.43 13.27 5.96
CA GLY A 3 11.25 12.87 5.21
C GLY A 3 10.47 11.86 6.05
N GLN A 4 9.77 12.36 7.07
CA GLN A 4 8.80 11.56 7.81
C GLN A 4 7.59 11.41 6.90
N GLY A 5 7.40 10.21 6.38
CA GLY A 5 6.16 9.81 5.73
C GLY A 5 4.98 10.12 6.63
N LYS A 6 4.00 10.89 6.13
CA LYS A 6 2.83 11.28 6.94
C LYS A 6 1.68 10.30 6.77
N LEU A 7 1.78 9.36 5.84
CA LEU A 7 0.73 8.39 5.55
C LEU A 7 1.11 7.02 6.07
N LYS A 8 0.15 6.36 6.71
CA LYS A 8 0.18 4.98 7.13
C LYS A 8 -0.72 4.14 6.25
N VAL A 9 -0.18 3.04 5.73
CA VAL A 9 -0.91 2.01 4.99
C VAL A 9 -1.66 1.11 5.96
N VAL A 10 -2.95 0.96 5.72
CA VAL A 10 -3.83 0.02 6.41
C VAL A 10 -4.32 -1.00 5.40
N ILE A 11 -3.93 -2.26 5.60
CA ILE A 11 -4.28 -3.37 4.72
C ILE A 11 -5.37 -4.21 5.34
N ASN A 12 -6.47 -4.37 4.62
CA ASN A 12 -7.54 -5.29 4.95
C ASN A 12 -7.33 -6.64 4.25
N LYS A 13 -6.50 -7.51 4.86
CA LYS A 13 -6.18 -8.85 4.35
C LYS A 13 -7.40 -9.68 3.92
N PRO A 14 -8.52 -9.75 4.67
CA PRO A 14 -9.68 -10.54 4.23
C PRO A 14 -10.43 -9.95 3.02
N ALA A 15 -10.26 -8.66 2.72
CA ALA A 15 -10.79 -8.04 1.50
C ALA A 15 -9.80 -8.13 0.33
N CYS A 16 -8.53 -8.46 0.58
CA CYS A 16 -7.53 -8.61 -0.45
C CYS A 16 -7.66 -9.98 -1.12
N CYS A 17 -8.04 -9.99 -2.39
CA CYS A 17 -8.06 -11.21 -3.22
C CYS A 17 -6.77 -11.44 -4.02
N GLY A 18 -5.70 -10.69 -3.74
CA GLY A 18 -4.42 -10.86 -4.40
C GLY A 18 -4.35 -10.45 -5.86
N TYR A 19 -5.08 -9.39 -6.22
CA TYR A 19 -5.06 -8.83 -7.58
C TYR A 19 -3.67 -8.32 -8.01
N GLY A 20 -2.82 -7.91 -7.07
CA GLY A 20 -1.47 -7.42 -7.36
C GLY A 20 -1.35 -6.03 -7.98
N VAL A 21 -2.47 -5.36 -8.30
CA VAL A 21 -2.47 -4.03 -8.94
C VAL A 21 -1.74 -2.95 -8.14
N CYS A 22 -1.87 -2.99 -6.81
CA CYS A 22 -1.17 -2.07 -5.91
C CYS A 22 0.35 -2.25 -5.98
N ALA A 23 0.83 -3.49 -6.06
CA ALA A 23 2.24 -3.81 -6.21
C ALA A 23 2.76 -3.51 -7.63
N GLU A 24 1.90 -3.50 -8.65
CA GLU A 24 2.28 -3.01 -9.99
C GLU A 24 2.46 -1.48 -10.01
N ILE A 25 1.61 -0.74 -9.28
CA ILE A 25 1.68 0.74 -9.23
C ILE A 25 2.82 1.21 -8.32
N CYS A 26 2.95 0.62 -7.13
CA CYS A 26 3.97 0.98 -6.16
C CYS A 26 4.61 -0.27 -5.53
N PRO A 27 5.51 -0.96 -6.25
CA PRO A 27 6.20 -2.16 -5.77
C PRO A 27 7.14 -1.90 -4.60
N ASP A 28 7.60 -0.65 -4.44
CA ASP A 28 8.45 -0.23 -3.34
C ASP A 28 7.70 -0.23 -1.99
N VAL A 29 6.39 0.05 -2.00
CA VAL A 29 5.55 0.06 -0.79
C VAL A 29 4.78 -1.25 -0.68
N TYR A 30 4.02 -1.62 -1.70
CA TYR A 30 3.14 -2.78 -1.69
C TYR A 30 3.83 -4.03 -2.24
N LYS A 31 3.86 -5.08 -1.44
CA LYS A 31 4.40 -6.39 -1.81
C LYS A 31 3.33 -7.47 -1.70
N LEU A 32 3.50 -8.56 -2.42
CA LEU A 32 2.60 -9.72 -2.37
C LEU A 32 3.33 -10.88 -1.69
N ASP A 33 2.66 -11.53 -0.75
CA ASP A 33 3.19 -12.74 -0.11
C ASP A 33 2.97 -13.98 -1.00
N GLU A 34 3.42 -15.14 -0.53
CA GLU A 34 3.29 -16.42 -1.24
C GLU A 34 1.82 -16.90 -1.36
N ASN A 35 0.91 -16.38 -0.55
CA ASN A 35 -0.53 -16.60 -0.64
C ASN A 35 -1.21 -15.61 -1.61
N GLY A 36 -0.45 -14.71 -2.23
CA GLY A 36 -0.95 -13.63 -3.08
C GLY A 36 -1.54 -12.47 -2.29
N ILE A 37 -1.40 -12.42 -0.96
CA ILE A 37 -1.97 -11.34 -0.14
C ILE A 37 -1.01 -10.15 -0.11
N VAL A 38 -1.56 -8.95 -0.29
CA VAL A 38 -0.75 -7.73 -0.19
C VAL A 38 -0.28 -7.51 1.26
N TYR A 39 0.99 -7.16 1.41
CA TYR A 39 1.62 -6.71 2.64
C TYR A 39 2.55 -5.53 2.35
N VAL A 40 2.92 -4.79 3.38
CA VAL A 40 3.95 -3.75 3.33
C VAL A 40 5.00 -4.07 4.38
N ASP A 41 6.28 -3.81 4.09
CA ASP A 41 7.35 -3.99 5.08
C ASP A 41 7.30 -2.91 6.15
N ASP A 42 7.03 -1.67 5.72
CA ASP A 42 6.81 -0.52 6.58
C ASP A 42 5.38 -0.03 6.40
N GLU A 43 4.67 0.11 7.51
CA GLU A 43 3.32 0.69 7.48
C GLU A 43 3.37 2.17 7.12
N ILE A 44 4.51 2.84 7.32
CA ILE A 44 4.71 4.26 7.02
C ILE A 44 5.19 4.42 5.58
N VAL A 45 4.43 5.17 4.78
CA VAL A 45 4.80 5.46 3.39
C VAL A 45 5.91 6.51 3.37
N PRO A 46 7.10 6.23 2.81
CA PRO A 46 8.19 7.20 2.76
C PRO A 46 7.80 8.45 1.96
N ALA A 47 8.32 9.61 2.40
CA ALA A 47 8.06 10.89 1.74
C ALA A 47 8.53 10.86 0.28
N GLY A 48 7.61 11.11 -0.65
CA GLY A 48 7.84 11.00 -2.10
C GLY A 48 7.19 9.78 -2.75
N MET A 49 6.74 8.79 -1.98
CA MET A 49 5.97 7.64 -2.46
C MET A 49 4.48 7.73 -2.08
N GLU A 50 4.08 8.78 -1.37
CA GLU A 50 2.70 9.01 -0.89
C GLU A 50 1.69 9.03 -2.04
N GLU A 51 2.02 9.68 -3.15
CA GLU A 51 1.16 9.76 -4.34
C GLU A 51 0.98 8.38 -5.00
N LEU A 52 2.09 7.66 -5.24
CA LEU A 52 2.06 6.30 -5.80
C LEU A 52 1.35 5.30 -4.88
N ALA A 53 1.58 5.41 -3.56
CA ALA A 53 0.90 4.58 -2.59
C ALA A 53 -0.60 4.83 -2.63
N GLN A 54 -1.01 6.09 -2.79
CA GLN A 54 -2.42 6.48 -2.86
C GLN A 54 -3.08 5.99 -4.13
N GLU A 55 -2.45 6.21 -5.29
CA GLU A 55 -2.92 5.65 -6.56
C GLU A 55 -3.01 4.12 -6.50
N GLY A 56 -2.04 3.44 -5.88
CA GLY A 56 -2.05 1.98 -5.72
C GLY A 56 -3.19 1.48 -4.83
N ALA A 57 -3.55 2.25 -3.79
CA ALA A 57 -4.69 1.94 -2.93
C ALA A 57 -6.03 2.19 -3.65
N ASP A 58 -6.18 3.33 -4.34
CA ASP A 58 -7.39 3.70 -5.09
C ASP A 58 -7.62 2.81 -6.32
N ALA A 59 -6.55 2.28 -6.92
CA ALA A 59 -6.63 1.31 -8.01
C ALA A 59 -7.11 -0.08 -7.55
N CYS A 60 -7.15 -0.34 -6.24
CA CYS A 60 -7.61 -1.62 -5.71
C CYS A 60 -9.13 -1.75 -5.93
N PRO A 61 -9.61 -2.69 -6.77
CA PRO A 61 -11.04 -2.84 -7.05
C PRO A 61 -11.87 -3.25 -5.83
N GLN A 62 -11.23 -3.81 -4.81
CA GLN A 62 -11.86 -4.17 -3.53
C GLN A 62 -11.71 -3.11 -2.45
N ASN A 63 -11.00 -1.99 -2.72
CA ASN A 63 -10.64 -1.00 -1.70
C ASN A 63 -10.08 -1.68 -0.43
N ALA A 64 -9.27 -2.72 -0.62
CA ALA A 64 -8.67 -3.48 0.47
C ALA A 64 -7.53 -2.72 1.16
N LEU A 65 -7.09 -1.60 0.57
CA LEU A 65 -6.00 -0.76 1.03
C LEU A 65 -6.57 0.61 1.41
N LYS A 66 -6.09 1.17 2.52
CA LYS A 66 -6.40 2.53 2.94
C LYS A 66 -5.15 3.25 3.37
N LEU A 67 -5.08 4.55 3.10
CA LEU A 67 -4.07 5.43 3.65
C LEU A 67 -4.71 6.31 4.71
N VAL A 68 -4.07 6.40 5.86
CA VAL A 68 -4.48 7.27 6.96
C VAL A 68 -3.30 8.13 7.39
N GLU A 69 -3.55 9.35 7.86
CA GLU A 69 -2.47 10.18 8.40
C GLU A 69 -1.94 9.57 9.72
N ALA A 70 -0.62 9.50 9.86
CA ALA A 70 0.10 8.92 10.99
C ALA A 70 0.49 9.95 12.06
#